data_AF-A0A974YQR0-F1
#
_entry.id   AF-A0A974YQR0-F1
#
_cell.length_a   1.000
_cell.length_b   1.000
_cell.length_c   1.000
_cell.angle_alpha   90.00
_cell.angle_beta   90.00
_cell.angle_gamma   90.00
#
_symmetry.space_group_name_H-M   'P 1'
#
loop_
_entity.id
_entity.type
_entity.pdbx_description
1 polymer ?
#
loop_
_entity_poly.entity_id
_entity_poly.type
_entity_poly.pdbx_seq_one_letter_code
_entity_poly.pdbx_strand_id
1 'polypeptide(L)'
;MTDKEGPRPRYRWVKDGPSDTGFHAYDGERGFGRLIQPPNDPSNSWEWNLTCLHGLKKNPTLIVGWYGRAETSRLGAKACEDAYENFMAGKLRGMVPEDIEDVLALERRMKSRREEAE
;
A
#
# COMPACT_ATOMS: atom_id res chain seq x y z
N MET A 1 8.41 -0.61 -13.01
CA MET A 1 7.75 0.69 -13.27
C MET A 1 8.23 1.21 -14.61
N THR A 2 7.28 1.47 -15.50
CA THR A 2 7.50 1.78 -16.92
C THR A 2 7.81 3.26 -17.16
N ASP A 3 7.35 4.14 -16.28
CA ASP A 3 7.38 5.59 -16.51
C ASP A 3 8.56 6.23 -15.75
N LYS A 4 9.16 7.29 -16.31
CA LYS A 4 10.33 7.97 -15.73
C LYS A 4 9.99 9.25 -14.95
N GLU A 5 8.76 9.72 -15.01
CA GLU A 5 8.32 10.97 -14.38
C GLU A 5 7.89 10.74 -12.93
N GLY A 6 8.55 11.44 -12.00
CA GLY A 6 8.42 11.25 -10.55
C GLY A 6 9.71 10.71 -9.92
N PRO A 7 9.85 10.78 -8.58
CA PRO A 7 11.04 10.30 -7.89
C PRO A 7 11.19 8.78 -8.02
N ARG A 8 12.42 8.29 -7.81
CA ARG A 8 12.62 6.84 -7.66
C ARG A 8 11.88 6.37 -6.39
N PRO A 9 11.20 5.22 -6.44
CA PRO A 9 10.58 4.63 -5.26
C PRO A 9 11.61 4.41 -4.14
N ARG A 10 11.20 4.68 -2.90
CA ARG A 10 12.01 4.40 -1.71
C ARG A 10 11.95 2.93 -1.32
N TYR A 11 10.80 2.31 -1.57
CA TYR A 11 10.53 0.93 -1.21
C TYR A 11 10.62 -0.01 -2.42
N ARG A 12 10.63 -1.32 -2.15
CA ARG A 12 10.71 -2.32 -3.22
C ARG A 12 9.32 -2.50 -3.84
N TRP A 13 9.22 -2.27 -5.16
CA TRP A 13 8.02 -2.53 -5.94
C TRP A 13 8.24 -3.71 -6.89
N VAL A 14 7.42 -4.75 -6.73
CA VAL A 14 7.49 -5.99 -7.52
C VAL A 14 6.28 -6.06 -8.43
N LYS A 15 6.46 -6.53 -9.66
CA LYS A 15 5.37 -6.68 -10.64
C LYS A 15 4.34 -7.71 -10.14
N ASP A 16 3.07 -7.35 -10.18
CA ASP A 16 1.93 -8.20 -9.78
C ASP A 16 1.42 -8.97 -11.01
N GLY A 17 1.98 -10.15 -11.25
CA GLY A 17 1.58 -11.02 -12.36
C GLY A 17 2.19 -10.64 -13.73
N PRO A 18 1.64 -11.18 -14.84
CA PRO A 18 2.22 -11.00 -16.16
C PRO A 18 2.00 -9.61 -16.77
N SER A 19 1.01 -8.84 -16.29
CA SER A 19 0.67 -7.52 -16.85
C SER A 19 1.60 -6.42 -16.34
N ASP A 20 2.05 -5.53 -17.22
CA ASP A 20 2.89 -4.37 -16.86
C ASP A 20 2.15 -3.27 -16.07
N THR A 21 0.87 -3.50 -15.79
CA THR A 21 -0.06 -2.56 -15.19
C THR A 21 -0.27 -2.80 -13.70
N GLY A 22 0.47 -3.71 -13.05
CA GLY A 22 0.27 -4.04 -11.63
C GLY A 22 1.59 -4.16 -10.87
N PHE A 23 1.64 -3.58 -9.66
CA PHE A 23 2.79 -3.68 -8.75
C PHE A 23 2.34 -3.81 -7.29
N HIS A 24 3.11 -4.57 -6.52
CA HIS A 24 3.03 -4.68 -5.06
C HIS A 24 4.24 -4.03 -4.38
N ALA A 25 3.99 -3.27 -3.32
CA ALA A 25 5.00 -2.57 -2.56
C ALA A 25 5.39 -3.33 -1.29
N TYR A 26 6.68 -3.36 -0.98
CA TYR A 26 7.25 -4.08 0.16
C TYR A 26 8.22 -3.21 0.96
N ASP A 27 8.06 -3.26 2.27
CA ASP A 27 8.99 -2.77 3.29
C ASP A 27 9.70 -3.98 3.95
N GLY A 28 10.90 -4.30 3.46
CA GLY A 28 11.53 -5.59 3.73
C GLY A 28 10.67 -6.76 3.26
N GLU A 29 10.20 -7.58 4.19
CA GLU A 29 9.28 -8.69 3.94
C GLU A 29 7.80 -8.28 3.95
N ARG A 30 7.48 -7.09 4.48
CA ARG A 30 6.10 -6.65 4.71
C ARG A 30 5.51 -6.03 3.44
N GLY A 31 4.51 -6.67 2.85
CA GLY A 31 3.71 -6.07 1.79
C GLY A 31 2.81 -4.96 2.34
N PHE A 32 2.91 -3.73 1.82
CA PHE A 32 2.16 -2.60 2.35
C PHE A 32 1.22 -1.91 1.37
N GLY A 33 1.47 -2.04 0.07
CA GLY A 33 0.75 -1.27 -0.93
C GLY A 33 0.57 -2.00 -2.25
N ARG A 34 -0.33 -1.45 -3.05
CA ARG A 34 -0.60 -1.88 -4.42
C ARG A 34 -0.74 -0.66 -5.32
N LEU A 35 -0.30 -0.84 -6.55
CA LEU A 35 -0.41 0.12 -7.63
C LEU A 35 -0.92 -0.62 -8.87
N ILE A 36 -2.00 -0.15 -9.48
CA ILE A 36 -2.59 -0.75 -10.67
C ILE A 36 -3.02 0.32 -11.66
N GLN A 37 -2.82 0.09 -12.96
CA GLN A 37 -3.44 0.85 -14.02
C GLN A 37 -4.66 0.07 -14.53
N PRO A 38 -5.90 0.51 -14.26
CA PRO A 38 -7.08 -0.24 -14.66
C PRO A 38 -7.17 -0.29 -16.20
N PRO A 39 -7.41 -1.48 -16.79
CA PRO A 39 -7.30 -1.68 -18.24
C PRO A 39 -8.32 -0.89 -19.08
N ASN A 40 -9.39 -0.37 -18.47
CA ASN A 40 -10.46 0.38 -19.13
C ASN A 40 -10.69 1.76 -18.52
N ASP A 41 -9.70 2.33 -17.81
CA ASP A 41 -9.82 3.68 -17.28
C ASP A 41 -9.56 4.72 -18.40
N PRO A 42 -10.56 5.52 -18.81
CA PRO A 42 -10.39 6.53 -19.86
C PRO A 42 -9.43 7.65 -19.45
N SER A 43 -9.14 7.81 -18.15
CA SER A 43 -8.13 8.76 -17.67
C SER A 43 -6.70 8.22 -17.74
N ASN A 44 -6.53 6.92 -18.07
CA ASN A 44 -5.26 6.21 -18.11
C ASN A 44 -4.46 6.34 -16.79
N SER A 45 -5.16 6.56 -15.68
CA SER A 45 -4.57 6.86 -14.38
C SER A 45 -4.09 5.60 -13.66
N TRP A 46 -3.10 5.77 -12.79
CA TRP A 46 -2.64 4.76 -11.87
C TRP A 46 -3.39 4.88 -10.55
N GLU A 47 -4.09 3.83 -10.15
CA GLU A 47 -4.72 3.69 -8.86
C GLU A 47 -3.73 3.10 -7.86
N TRP A 48 -3.66 3.68 -6.67
CA TRP A 48 -2.83 3.18 -5.58
C TRP A 48 -3.64 3.03 -4.30
N ASN A 49 -3.29 2.04 -3.49
CA ASN A 49 -3.88 1.86 -2.17
C ASN A 49 -2.92 1.16 -1.21
N LEU A 50 -3.06 1.44 0.08
CA LEU A 50 -2.46 0.65 1.15
C LEU A 50 -3.22 -0.68 1.25
N THR A 51 -2.47 -1.77 1.30
CA THR A 51 -3.01 -3.13 1.52
C THR A 51 -2.78 -3.59 2.95
N CYS A 52 -1.84 -3.02 3.70
CA CYS A 52 -1.55 -3.48 5.05
C CYS A 52 -2.57 -3.07 6.13
N LEU A 53 -3.77 -2.60 5.75
CA LEU A 53 -4.78 -2.12 6.69
C LEU A 53 -5.69 -3.24 7.25
N HIS A 54 -5.37 -4.51 6.97
CA HIS A 54 -6.20 -5.68 7.30
C HIS A 54 -6.37 -5.99 8.80
N GLY A 55 -5.79 -5.20 9.70
CA GLY A 55 -5.92 -5.35 11.16
C GLY A 55 -6.68 -4.22 11.87
N LEU A 56 -7.25 -3.28 11.13
CA LEU A 56 -8.09 -2.23 11.72
C LEU A 56 -9.39 -2.83 12.26
N LYS A 57 -9.67 -2.60 13.54
CA LYS A 57 -10.94 -3.01 14.16
C LYS A 57 -12.12 -2.14 13.72
N LYS A 58 -11.84 -0.88 13.34
CA LYS A 58 -12.83 0.07 12.83
C LYS A 58 -12.90 0.03 11.31
N ASN A 59 -14.01 0.53 10.78
CA ASN A 59 -14.26 0.57 9.34
C ASN A 59 -13.13 1.33 8.61
N PRO A 60 -12.35 0.67 7.73
CA PRO A 60 -11.26 1.30 6.98
C PRO A 60 -11.72 2.45 6.07
N THR A 61 -13.02 2.53 5.75
CA THR A 61 -13.58 3.63 4.96
C THR A 61 -13.53 4.99 5.68
N LEU A 62 -13.29 5.00 6.99
CA LEU A 62 -13.12 6.22 7.78
C LEU A 62 -11.68 6.76 7.74
N ILE A 63 -10.73 5.96 7.27
CA ILE A 63 -9.36 6.42 7.07
C ILE A 63 -9.34 7.20 5.76
N VAL A 64 -8.86 8.44 5.82
CA VAL A 64 -8.67 9.27 4.62
C VAL A 64 -7.19 9.25 4.26
N GLY A 65 -6.90 9.05 2.97
CA GLY A 65 -5.53 9.07 2.44
C GLY A 65 -4.86 7.70 2.29
N TRP A 66 -5.59 6.59 2.48
CA TRP A 66 -5.05 5.25 2.22
C TRP A 66 -5.14 4.81 0.75
N TYR A 67 -5.86 5.55 -0.10
CA TYR A 67 -5.98 5.28 -1.52
C TYR A 67 -5.99 6.59 -2.33
N GLY A 68 -5.69 6.48 -3.62
CA GLY A 68 -5.80 7.60 -4.55
C GLY A 68 -5.48 7.23 -5.99
N ARG A 69 -5.35 8.27 -6.82
CA ARG A 69 -4.99 8.18 -8.23
C ARG A 69 -3.78 9.07 -8.54
N ALA A 70 -3.01 8.70 -9.55
CA ALA A 70 -1.88 9.46 -10.04
C ALA A 70 -1.74 9.30 -11.55
N GLU A 71 -1.12 10.28 -12.21
CA GLU A 71 -0.95 10.26 -13.66
C GLU A 71 0.12 9.26 -14.12
N THR A 72 1.11 8.96 -13.28
CA THR A 72 2.21 8.04 -13.61
C THR A 72 2.43 7.02 -12.51
N SER A 73 3.06 5.89 -12.87
CA SER A 73 3.39 4.83 -11.92
C SER A 73 4.31 5.29 -10.79
N ARG A 74 5.28 6.17 -11.06
CA ARG A 74 6.19 6.69 -10.02
C ARG A 74 5.53 7.72 -9.11
N LEU A 75 4.62 8.55 -9.64
CA LEU A 75 3.84 9.46 -8.80
C LEU A 75 2.89 8.67 -7.90
N GLY A 76 2.23 7.63 -8.43
CA GLY A 76 1.39 6.72 -7.65
C GLY A 76 2.20 5.96 -6.59
N ALA A 77 3.40 5.50 -6.93
CA ALA A 77 4.32 4.89 -5.98
C ALA A 77 4.68 5.85 -4.84
N LYS A 78 5.12 7.07 -5.19
CA LYS A 78 5.47 8.09 -4.21
C LYS A 78 4.30 8.38 -3.26
N ALA A 79 3.09 8.58 -3.81
CA ALA A 79 1.90 8.86 -3.01
C ALA A 79 1.54 7.69 -2.08
N CYS A 80 1.66 6.45 -2.56
CA CYS A 80 1.44 5.26 -1.74
C CYS A 80 2.48 5.14 -0.62
N GLU A 81 3.76 5.43 -0.91
CA GLU A 81 4.83 5.43 0.08
C GLU A 81 4.63 6.55 1.13
N ASP A 82 4.23 7.75 0.71
CA ASP A 82 3.91 8.85 1.64
C ASP A 82 2.73 8.49 2.54
N ALA A 83 1.70 7.85 1.97
CA ALA A 83 0.56 7.34 2.73
C ALA A 83 0.99 6.26 3.74
N TYR A 84 1.93 5.39 3.35
CA TYR A 84 2.47 4.36 4.23
C TYR A 84 3.28 4.95 5.40
N GLU A 85 4.15 5.92 5.15
CA GLU A 85 4.88 6.62 6.20
C GLU A 85 3.92 7.35 7.16
N ASN A 86 2.88 7.99 6.62
CA ASN A 86 1.84 8.60 7.44
C ASN A 86 1.06 7.57 8.25
N PHE A 87 0.76 6.40 7.69
CA PHE A 87 0.13 5.30 8.41
C PHE A 87 1.01 4.84 9.58
N MET A 88 2.29 4.56 9.32
CA MET A 88 3.24 4.11 10.35
C MET A 88 3.49 5.16 11.43
N ALA A 89 3.33 6.44 11.10
CA ALA A 89 3.41 7.55 12.05
C ALA A 89 2.07 7.85 12.76
N GLY A 90 0.97 7.15 12.44
CA GLY A 90 -0.36 7.40 13.01
C GLY A 90 -0.99 8.72 12.56
N LYS A 91 -0.58 9.24 11.40
CA LYS A 91 -0.96 10.54 10.88
C LYS A 91 -2.04 10.49 9.82
N LEU A 92 -2.46 9.30 9.35
CA LEU A 92 -3.62 9.24 8.47
C LEU A 92 -4.86 9.70 9.23
N ARG A 93 -5.64 10.56 8.58
CA ARG A 93 -6.83 11.14 9.18
C ARG A 93 -7.84 10.03 9.46
N GLY A 94 -8.31 9.97 10.71
CA GLY A 94 -9.26 8.96 11.18
C GLY A 94 -8.62 7.82 11.97
N MET A 95 -7.28 7.75 12.02
CA MET A 95 -6.56 6.80 12.87
C MET A 95 -6.42 7.30 14.30
N VAL A 96 -6.39 6.34 15.23
CA VAL A 96 -5.87 6.51 16.60
C VAL A 96 -4.59 5.69 16.76
N PRO A 97 -3.69 6.04 17.71
CA PRO A 97 -2.42 5.33 17.87
C PRO A 97 -2.56 3.79 18.02
N GLU A 98 -3.62 3.34 18.69
CA GLU A 98 -3.91 1.92 18.93
C GLU A 98 -4.17 1.15 17.63
N ASP A 99 -4.63 1.81 16.56
CA ASP A 99 -4.90 1.17 15.27
C ASP A 99 -3.60 0.61 14.65
N ILE A 100 -2.47 1.29 14.85
CA ILE A 100 -1.16 0.82 14.36
C ILE A 100 -0.75 -0.43 15.12
N GLU A 101 -0.89 -0.40 16.45
CA GLU A 101 -0.52 -1.53 17.31
C GLU A 101 -1.36 -2.76 16.99
N ASP A 102 -2.65 -2.58 16.75
CA ASP A 102 -3.57 -3.64 16.35
C ASP A 102 -3.19 -4.27 15.01
N VAL A 103 -2.87 -3.45 14.00
CA VAL A 103 -2.41 -3.93 12.69
C VAL A 103 -1.11 -4.73 12.84
N LEU A 104 -0.11 -4.17 13.52
CA LEU A 104 1.18 -4.83 13.71
C LEU A 104 1.05 -6.11 14.55
N ALA A 105 0.15 -6.14 15.54
CA ALA A 105 -0.13 -7.32 16.33
C ALA A 105 -0.79 -8.43 15.51
N LEU A 106 -1.71 -8.08 14.61
CA LEU A 106 -2.33 -9.05 13.70
C LEU A 106 -1.31 -9.63 12.72
N GLU A 107 -0.46 -8.80 12.14
CA GLU A 107 0.59 -9.22 11.22
C GLU A 107 1.55 -10.21 11.89
N ARG A 108 1.99 -9.94 13.13
CA ARG A 108 2.80 -10.88 13.93
C ARG A 108 2.10 -12.21 14.11
N ARG A 109 0.81 -12.22 14.47
CA ARG A 109 0.02 -13.45 14.63
C ARG A 109 -0.15 -14.22 13.31
N MET A 110 -0.28 -13.53 12.19
CA MET A 110 -0.37 -14.17 10.87
C MET A 110 0.96 -14.81 10.47
N LYS A 111 2.08 -14.13 10.74
CA LYS A 111 3.42 -14.66 10.47
C LYS A 111 3.70 -15.91 11.30
N SER A 112 3.46 -15.88 12.62
CA SER A 112 3.66 -17.06 13.49
C SER A 112 2.83 -18.26 13.06
N ARG A 113 1.55 -18.06 12.70
CA ARG A 113 0.69 -19.16 12.21
C ARG A 113 1.16 -19.76 10.89
N ARG A 114 1.83 -18.97 10.05
CA ARG A 114 2.38 -19.47 8.79
C ARG A 114 3.64 -20.30 9.04
N GLU A 115 4.50 -19.85 9.95
CA GLU A 115 5.71 -20.58 10.35
C GLU A 115 5.39 -21.88 11.09
N GLU A 116 4.30 -21.95 11.85
CA GLU A 116 3.83 -23.19 12.50
C GLU A 116 3.18 -24.20 11.54
N ALA A 117 2.81 -23.77 10.34
CA ALA A 117 2.15 -24.61 9.33
C ALA A 117 3.11 -25.13 8.24
N GLU A 118 4.38 -24.70 8.28
CA GLU A 118 5.49 -25.14 7.42
C GLU A 118 6.36 -26.18 8.15
#